data_AF-A0A7G7G4F6-F1
#
_entry.id   AF-A0A7G7G4F6-F1
#
_cell.length_a   1.000
_cell.length_b   1.000
_cell.length_c   1.000
_cell.angle_alpha   90.00
_cell.angle_beta   90.00
_cell.angle_gamma   90.00
#
_symmetry.space_group_name_H-M   'P 1'
#
loop_
_entity.id
_entity.type
_entity.pdbx_description
1 polymer ?
#
loop_
_entity_poly.entity_id
_entity_poly.type
_entity_poly.pdbx_seq_one_letter_code
_entity_poly.pdbx_strand_id
1 'polypeptide(L)'
;MKVKFYLLLLLFVGSSSAFAQYKTVLFNYERAYFDDGQPLPAETKFIITGEASATSDIIEVKIYHSSNTDKVPFYQNTWERKPMNPTATFALPVNQPLRGNEEYTFLINYYAQISAEQQQQVVNQINAALSAYIDQSYQVERSGIVILQHPKTMRSDLNAIVNQGLSLHRNLINYTFPGFSDLVFFKLKQLSELNLQKARFNVFSKEDDNAKSMKLRYAQEQIAALKTLINQEVAQYGGVQLYALMDSKKVTDYSTEKTKNALALNVGYGGVYYSGSFDDLAYDAAPYAGISIPFGKEPFASPFMARTSISTGVFLKNLDFGPNNEATGPIVRRPVYLALGYRILPFIRLNAGATVLQKKLNSSTNNDLNLDKVYIRPFVGLSMEVNLWLNLNR
;
A
#
# COMPACT_ATOMS: atom_id res chain seq x y z
N MET A 1 45.26 37.30 4.53
CA MET A 1 44.78 35.96 4.11
C MET A 1 43.58 35.45 4.89
N LYS A 2 43.58 35.51 6.24
CA LYS A 2 42.50 34.94 7.07
C LYS A 2 41.08 35.47 6.76
N VAL A 3 40.93 36.78 6.53
CA VAL A 3 39.62 37.40 6.21
C VAL A 3 39.04 36.92 4.87
N LYS A 4 39.89 36.71 3.85
CA LYS A 4 39.44 36.16 2.55
C LYS A 4 38.98 34.70 2.66
N PHE A 5 39.56 33.93 3.58
CA PHE A 5 39.17 32.55 3.84
C PHE A 5 37.80 32.46 4.53
N TYR A 6 37.52 33.32 5.53
CA TYR A 6 36.21 33.38 6.17
C TYR A 6 35.11 33.87 5.23
N LEU A 7 35.40 34.81 4.32
CA LEU A 7 34.44 35.30 3.33
C LEU A 7 34.08 34.21 2.30
N LEU A 8 35.05 33.38 1.92
CA LEU A 8 34.85 32.27 0.99
C LEU A 8 34.06 31.12 1.64
N LEU A 9 34.29 30.86 2.94
CA LEU A 9 33.50 29.90 3.73
C LEU A 9 32.04 30.37 3.90
N LEU A 10 31.81 31.67 4.09
CA LEU A 10 30.48 32.25 4.26
C LEU A 10 29.67 32.26 2.94
N LEU A 11 30.33 32.45 1.80
CA LEU A 11 29.73 32.27 0.45
C LEU A 11 29.38 30.80 0.13
N PHE A 12 30.15 29.85 0.66
CA PHE A 12 29.88 28.42 0.49
C PHE A 12 28.67 27.96 1.32
N VAL A 13 28.47 28.52 2.52
CA VAL A 13 27.30 28.24 3.37
C VAL A 13 26.03 28.94 2.86
N GLY A 14 26.16 30.13 2.27
CA GLY A 14 25.04 30.87 1.67
C GLY A 14 24.45 30.26 0.40
N SER A 15 25.12 29.27 -0.20
CA SER A 15 24.67 28.57 -1.42
C SER A 15 23.87 27.29 -1.14
N SER A 16 23.50 27.06 0.12
CA SER A 16 22.63 25.95 0.55
C SER A 16 21.22 26.17 -0.01
N SER A 17 21.02 25.81 -1.27
CA SER A 17 19.73 25.88 -1.94
C SER A 17 18.71 25.06 -1.13
N ALA A 18 17.62 25.69 -0.75
CA ALA A 18 16.51 25.09 -0.01
C ALA A 18 15.78 24.04 -0.88
N PHE A 19 16.36 22.86 -1.03
CA PHE A 19 15.75 21.71 -1.68
C PHE A 19 14.84 20.96 -0.70
N ALA A 20 13.72 21.59 -0.34
CA ALA A 20 12.65 20.92 0.40
C ALA A 20 11.26 21.36 -0.06
N GLN A 21 11.15 21.95 -1.26
CA GLN A 21 9.84 22.25 -1.84
C GLN A 21 9.29 20.99 -2.50
N TYR A 22 8.14 20.52 -2.02
CA TYR A 22 7.39 19.47 -2.69
C TYR A 22 7.05 19.91 -4.12
N LYS A 23 7.20 19.00 -5.08
CA LYS A 23 6.69 19.26 -6.44
C LYS A 23 5.19 19.49 -6.34
N THR A 24 4.68 20.54 -6.98
CA THR A 24 3.25 20.82 -7.03
C THR A 24 2.74 20.51 -8.43
N VAL A 25 1.62 19.81 -8.49
CA VAL A 25 0.95 19.38 -9.72
C VAL A 25 -0.42 20.05 -9.76
N LEU A 26 -0.68 20.81 -10.81
CA LEU A 26 -1.93 21.51 -11.02
C LEU A 26 -2.93 20.62 -11.77
N PHE A 27 -4.04 20.30 -11.11
CA PHE A 27 -5.18 19.63 -11.72
C PHE A 27 -6.09 20.64 -12.42
N ASN A 28 -6.33 20.44 -13.71
CA ASN A 28 -7.29 21.20 -14.48
C ASN A 28 -8.65 20.48 -14.46
N TYR A 29 -9.63 21.06 -13.77
CA TYR A 29 -10.97 20.48 -13.60
C TYR A 29 -11.73 20.31 -14.93
N GLU A 30 -11.66 21.31 -15.82
CA GLU A 30 -12.40 21.32 -17.09
C GLU A 30 -11.85 20.29 -18.09
N ARG A 31 -10.53 20.14 -18.13
CA ARG A 31 -9.85 19.29 -19.11
C ARG A 31 -9.47 17.91 -18.57
N ALA A 32 -9.65 17.68 -17.26
CA ALA A 32 -9.36 16.43 -16.57
C ALA A 32 -7.92 15.92 -16.83
N TYR A 33 -6.93 16.80 -16.69
CA TYR A 33 -5.51 16.45 -16.75
C TYR A 33 -4.70 17.22 -15.71
N PHE A 34 -3.44 16.83 -15.55
CA PHE A 34 -2.48 17.52 -14.69
C PHE A 34 -1.48 18.34 -15.53
N ASP A 35 -1.03 19.50 -15.04
CA ASP A 35 0.09 20.29 -15.60
C ASP A 35 0.13 20.37 -17.14
N ASP A 36 -1.01 20.61 -17.81
CA ASP A 36 -1.09 20.67 -19.28
C ASP A 36 -0.59 19.42 -20.02
N GLY A 37 -0.79 18.23 -19.43
CA GLY A 37 -0.42 16.94 -20.01
C GLY A 37 1.02 16.52 -19.71
N GLN A 38 1.73 17.22 -18.82
CA GLN A 38 3.07 16.83 -18.40
C GLN A 38 3.05 15.58 -17.49
N PRO A 39 4.03 14.67 -17.61
CA PRO A 39 4.11 13.49 -16.76
C PRO A 39 4.18 13.82 -15.26
N LEU A 40 3.56 12.97 -14.44
CA LEU A 40 3.54 13.16 -12.98
C LEU A 40 4.91 12.91 -12.34
N PRO A 41 5.22 13.60 -11.22
CA PRO A 41 6.42 13.32 -10.43
C PRO A 41 6.56 11.84 -10.08
N ALA A 42 7.70 11.24 -10.44
CA ALA A 42 8.05 9.88 -10.07
C ALA A 42 8.97 9.87 -8.83
N GLU A 43 8.90 8.80 -8.05
CA GLU A 43 9.80 8.45 -6.93
C GLU A 43 9.92 9.54 -5.84
N THR A 44 9.02 10.52 -5.84
CA THR A 44 9.00 11.67 -4.94
C THR A 44 7.58 11.96 -4.47
N LYS A 45 7.48 12.61 -3.31
CA LYS A 45 6.21 13.13 -2.80
C LYS A 45 5.88 14.44 -3.50
N PHE A 46 4.60 14.68 -3.77
CA PHE A 46 4.13 15.88 -4.46
C PHE A 46 2.80 16.35 -3.87
N ILE A 47 2.36 17.54 -4.25
CA ILE A 47 1.09 18.14 -3.82
C ILE A 47 0.23 18.30 -5.07
N ILE A 48 -1.00 17.81 -5.02
CA ILE A 48 -2.00 18.11 -6.05
C ILE A 48 -2.72 19.39 -5.63
N THR A 49 -2.74 20.38 -6.51
CA THR A 49 -3.52 21.60 -6.35
C THR A 49 -4.56 21.69 -7.45
N GLY A 50 -5.73 22.24 -7.18
CA GLY A 50 -6.74 22.46 -8.19
C GLY A 50 -7.86 23.34 -7.68
N GLU A 51 -8.82 23.63 -8.55
CA GLU A 51 -9.99 24.41 -8.20
C GLU A 51 -10.94 23.61 -7.30
N ALA A 52 -11.37 24.25 -6.21
CA ALA A 52 -12.40 23.77 -5.32
C ALA A 52 -13.66 24.60 -5.57
N SER A 53 -14.73 23.97 -6.06
CA SER A 53 -16.02 24.63 -6.25
C SER A 53 -16.46 25.32 -4.95
N ALA A 54 -17.16 26.44 -5.07
CA ALA A 54 -17.69 27.21 -3.94
C ALA A 54 -18.60 26.39 -3.03
N THR A 55 -19.23 25.35 -3.57
CA THR A 55 -20.12 24.43 -2.84
C THR A 55 -19.41 23.17 -2.34
N SER A 56 -18.17 22.92 -2.76
CA SER A 56 -17.42 21.73 -2.35
C SER A 56 -16.62 21.99 -1.08
N ASP A 57 -16.90 21.18 -0.08
CA ASP A 57 -16.27 21.24 1.24
C ASP A 57 -15.31 20.08 1.48
N ILE A 58 -15.51 18.96 0.78
CA ILE A 58 -14.59 17.82 0.83
C ILE A 58 -14.17 17.48 -0.59
N ILE A 59 -12.87 17.32 -0.78
CA ILE A 59 -12.28 16.82 -2.03
C ILE A 59 -11.45 15.59 -1.70
N GLU A 60 -11.82 14.45 -2.29
CA GLU A 60 -11.15 13.18 -2.09
C GLU A 60 -10.41 12.81 -3.36
N VAL A 61 -9.12 12.52 -3.23
CA VAL A 61 -8.30 12.02 -4.33
C VAL A 61 -7.99 10.55 -4.07
N LYS A 62 -8.34 9.70 -5.02
CA LYS A 62 -7.98 8.28 -5.06
C LYS A 62 -7.07 8.00 -6.25
N ILE A 63 -6.02 7.22 -6.02
CA ILE A 63 -5.04 6.83 -7.03
C ILE A 63 -5.10 5.32 -7.22
N TYR A 64 -5.06 4.86 -8.46
CA TYR A 64 -5.13 3.45 -8.85
C TYR A 64 -4.00 3.11 -9.83
N HIS A 65 -3.49 1.87 -9.75
CA HIS A 65 -2.51 1.32 -10.71
C HIS A 65 -3.14 0.89 -12.04
N SER A 66 -4.46 0.97 -12.18
CA SER A 66 -5.18 0.55 -13.38
C SER A 66 -6.36 1.46 -13.64
N SER A 67 -6.79 1.51 -14.90
CA SER A 67 -8.05 2.15 -15.31
C SER A 67 -9.30 1.59 -14.61
N ASN A 68 -9.25 0.35 -14.12
CA ASN A 68 -10.29 -0.24 -13.28
C ASN A 68 -10.23 0.35 -11.85
N THR A 69 -11.32 1.02 -11.46
CA THR A 69 -11.49 1.73 -10.18
C THR A 69 -12.31 0.95 -9.15
N ASP A 70 -12.75 -0.27 -9.46
CA ASP A 70 -13.54 -1.14 -8.57
C ASP A 70 -12.69 -1.79 -7.46
N LYS A 71 -11.36 -1.77 -7.64
CA LYS A 71 -10.40 -2.29 -6.67
C LYS A 71 -10.17 -1.29 -5.53
N VAL A 72 -9.49 -1.73 -4.48
CA VAL A 72 -9.03 -0.82 -3.42
C VAL A 72 -8.03 0.18 -4.02
N PRO A 73 -8.16 1.49 -3.75
CA PRO A 73 -7.20 2.48 -4.24
C PRO A 73 -5.80 2.21 -3.68
N PHE A 74 -4.78 2.45 -4.51
CA PHE A 74 -3.37 2.41 -4.10
C PHE A 74 -3.06 3.48 -3.04
N TYR A 75 -3.66 4.66 -3.20
CA TYR A 75 -3.53 5.76 -2.27
C TYR A 75 -4.84 6.57 -2.23
N GLN A 76 -5.19 7.05 -1.04
CA GLN A 76 -6.33 7.92 -0.84
C GLN A 76 -5.95 9.03 0.15
N ASN A 77 -6.40 10.25 -0.13
CA ASN A 77 -6.31 11.36 0.80
C ASN A 77 -7.51 12.31 0.59
N THR A 78 -7.83 13.11 1.61
CA THR A 78 -8.95 14.04 1.61
C THR A 78 -8.48 15.44 1.99
N TRP A 79 -9.02 16.44 1.29
CA TRP A 79 -8.92 17.84 1.64
C TRP A 79 -10.28 18.30 2.16
N GLU A 80 -10.25 19.05 3.25
CA GLU A 80 -11.44 19.57 3.92
C GLU A 80 -11.36 21.09 3.98
N ARG A 81 -12.43 21.76 3.53
CA ARG A 81 -12.55 23.21 3.60
C ARG A 81 -12.71 23.62 5.06
N LYS A 82 -11.85 24.53 5.52
CA LYS A 82 -12.03 25.17 6.83
C LYS A 82 -13.16 26.21 6.73
N PRO A 83 -14.07 26.30 7.71
CA PRO A 83 -15.23 27.21 7.67
C PRO A 83 -14.91 28.69 7.42
N MET A 84 -13.68 29.12 7.71
CA MET A 84 -13.22 30.51 7.56
C MET A 84 -12.24 30.72 6.40
N ASN A 85 -12.05 29.73 5.53
CA ASN A 85 -11.13 29.84 4.41
C ASN A 85 -11.88 29.91 3.07
N PRO A 86 -12.00 31.10 2.45
CA PRO A 86 -12.69 31.28 1.19
C PRO A 86 -11.88 30.81 -0.02
N THR A 87 -10.70 30.20 0.16
CA THR A 87 -9.87 29.77 -0.98
C THR A 87 -10.66 28.85 -1.91
N ALA A 88 -10.71 29.25 -3.18
CA ALA A 88 -11.28 28.47 -4.29
C ALA A 88 -10.32 27.39 -4.79
N THR A 89 -9.30 27.06 -4.02
CA THR A 89 -8.25 26.10 -4.40
C THR A 89 -8.03 25.10 -3.28
N PHE A 90 -7.88 23.83 -3.63
CA PHE A 90 -7.42 22.80 -2.71
C PHE A 90 -5.93 22.53 -2.91
N ALA A 91 -5.28 22.06 -1.85
CA ALA A 91 -3.91 21.58 -1.89
C ALA A 91 -3.85 20.28 -1.07
N LEU A 92 -3.59 19.17 -1.75
CA LEU A 92 -3.67 17.83 -1.18
C LEU A 92 -2.31 17.11 -1.37
N PRO A 93 -1.59 16.81 -0.29
CA PRO A 93 -0.30 16.13 -0.38
C PRO A 93 -0.48 14.66 -0.75
N VAL A 94 0.25 14.22 -1.76
CA VAL A 94 0.42 12.80 -2.11
C VAL A 94 1.69 12.30 -1.46
N ASN A 95 1.51 11.69 -0.29
CA ASN A 95 2.62 11.21 0.54
C ASN A 95 3.19 9.87 0.06
N GLN A 96 2.47 9.16 -0.80
CA GLN A 96 2.89 7.91 -1.40
C GLN A 96 3.55 8.19 -2.76
N PRO A 97 4.86 7.97 -2.91
CA PRO A 97 5.55 8.19 -4.18
C PRO A 97 5.02 7.25 -5.27
N LEU A 98 4.95 7.75 -6.50
CA LEU A 98 4.55 6.95 -7.67
C LEU A 98 5.77 6.32 -8.32
N ARG A 99 5.65 5.12 -8.87
CA ARG A 99 6.74 4.48 -9.62
C ARG A 99 6.92 5.20 -10.95
N GLY A 100 8.17 5.38 -11.36
CA GLY A 100 8.49 5.92 -12.69
C GLY A 100 8.22 4.92 -13.80
N ASN A 101 7.94 5.43 -15.00
CA ASN A 101 7.58 4.63 -16.19
C ASN A 101 6.31 3.80 -16.00
N GLU A 102 5.37 4.25 -15.16
CA GLU A 102 4.08 3.61 -14.95
C GLU A 102 2.95 4.62 -15.20
N GLU A 103 1.74 4.10 -15.37
CA GLU A 103 0.53 4.88 -15.56
C GLU A 103 -0.39 4.71 -14.36
N TYR A 104 -1.04 5.79 -13.96
CA TYR A 104 -1.93 5.82 -12.81
C TYR A 104 -3.26 6.46 -13.18
N THR A 105 -4.34 5.93 -12.63
CA THR A 105 -5.67 6.52 -12.75
C THR A 105 -6.01 7.28 -11.49
N PHE A 106 -6.45 8.53 -11.65
CA PHE A 106 -6.88 9.41 -10.56
C PHE A 106 -8.39 9.56 -10.59
N LEU A 107 -9.01 9.47 -9.42
CA LEU A 107 -10.41 9.80 -9.21
C LEU A 107 -10.47 10.95 -8.21
N ILE A 108 -10.92 12.11 -8.67
CA ILE A 108 -11.12 13.30 -7.85
C ILE A 108 -12.62 13.46 -7.61
N ASN A 109 -13.03 13.24 -6.36
CA ASN A 109 -14.43 13.29 -5.94
C ASN A 109 -14.69 14.59 -5.17
N TYR A 110 -15.72 15.32 -5.57
CA TYR A 110 -16.15 16.57 -4.96
C TYR A 110 -17.43 16.32 -4.16
N TYR A 111 -17.41 16.63 -2.86
CA TYR A 111 -18.57 16.50 -2.00
C TYR A 111 -19.03 17.86 -1.49
N ALA A 112 -20.34 18.03 -1.44
CA ALA A 112 -20.98 19.22 -0.89
C ALA A 112 -21.90 18.86 0.27
N GLN A 113 -22.09 19.83 1.16
CA GLN A 113 -23.01 19.68 2.28
C GLN A 113 -24.43 19.42 1.78
N ILE A 114 -25.08 18.38 2.30
CA ILE A 114 -26.50 18.15 2.05
C ILE A 114 -27.36 18.80 3.13
N SER A 115 -28.58 19.18 2.78
CA SER A 115 -29.53 19.74 3.73
C SER A 115 -29.97 18.70 4.76
N ALA A 116 -30.49 19.18 5.90
CA ALA A 116 -31.04 18.30 6.92
C ALA A 116 -32.19 17.43 6.37
N GLU A 117 -33.01 17.95 5.44
CA GLU A 117 -34.07 17.16 4.82
C GLU A 117 -33.50 16.04 3.93
N GLN A 118 -32.49 16.35 3.11
CA GLN A 118 -31.82 15.36 2.26
C GLN A 118 -31.15 14.27 3.09
N GLN A 119 -30.50 14.66 4.19
CA GLN A 119 -29.88 13.72 5.13
C GLN A 119 -30.93 12.79 5.75
N GLN A 120 -32.07 13.34 6.18
CA GLN A 120 -33.17 12.54 6.71
C GLN A 120 -33.73 11.58 5.66
N GLN A 121 -33.81 11.99 4.39
CA GLN A 121 -34.22 11.11 3.29
C GLN A 121 -33.26 9.94 3.11
N VAL A 122 -31.95 10.16 3.14
CA VAL A 122 -30.93 9.09 3.05
C VAL A 122 -31.09 8.11 4.20
N VAL A 123 -31.20 8.61 5.44
CA VAL A 123 -31.41 7.77 6.63
C VAL A 123 -32.71 6.96 6.51
N ASN A 124 -33.80 7.58 6.06
CA ASN A 124 -35.07 6.90 5.87
C ASN A 124 -35.00 5.80 4.79
N GLN A 125 -34.29 6.04 3.68
CA GLN A 125 -34.07 5.05 2.64
C GLN A 125 -33.27 3.85 3.15
N ILE A 126 -32.20 4.10 3.93
CA ILE A 126 -31.42 3.04 4.57
C ILE A 126 -32.31 2.24 5.54
N ASN A 127 -33.06 2.91 6.42
CA ASN A 127 -33.96 2.25 7.37
C ASN A 127 -35.06 1.43 6.69
N ALA A 128 -35.60 1.92 5.56
CA ALA A 128 -36.55 1.18 4.75
C ALA A 128 -35.94 -0.08 4.12
N ALA A 129 -34.73 0.01 3.58
CA ALA A 129 -34.01 -1.13 3.03
C ALA A 129 -33.68 -2.19 4.10
N LEU A 130 -33.22 -1.75 5.27
CA LEU A 130 -32.96 -2.63 6.42
C LEU A 130 -34.25 -3.32 6.92
N SER A 131 -35.34 -2.56 7.01
CA SER A 131 -36.64 -3.10 7.42
C SER A 131 -37.16 -4.13 6.43
N ALA A 132 -37.04 -3.87 5.12
CA ALA A 132 -37.43 -4.79 4.06
C ALA A 132 -36.58 -6.07 4.09
N TYR A 133 -35.26 -5.96 4.30
CA TYR A 133 -34.37 -7.11 4.45
C TYR A 133 -34.77 -7.97 5.66
N ILE A 134 -35.07 -7.34 6.79
CA ILE A 134 -35.57 -8.04 7.99
C ILE A 134 -36.86 -8.77 7.67
N ASP A 135 -37.85 -8.10 7.09
CA ASP A 135 -39.15 -8.71 6.76
C ASP A 135 -39.02 -9.92 5.81
N GLN A 136 -38.08 -9.86 4.88
CA GLN A 136 -37.79 -10.97 3.97
C GLN A 136 -37.00 -12.10 4.63
N SER A 137 -36.21 -11.81 5.65
CA SER A 137 -35.34 -12.79 6.33
C SER A 137 -36.07 -13.66 7.35
N TYR A 138 -37.30 -13.28 7.72
CA TYR A 138 -38.10 -13.96 8.71
C TYR A 138 -39.39 -14.52 8.11
N GLN A 139 -39.63 -15.81 8.31
CA GLN A 139 -40.92 -16.44 8.06
C GLN A 139 -41.59 -16.72 9.40
N VAL A 140 -42.73 -16.07 9.64
CA VAL A 140 -43.50 -16.27 10.87
C VAL A 140 -44.37 -17.52 10.70
N GLU A 141 -44.04 -18.58 11.43
CA GLU A 141 -44.80 -19.83 11.43
C GLU A 141 -45.61 -20.02 12.72
N ARG A 142 -46.47 -21.06 12.74
CA ARG A 142 -47.38 -21.35 13.87
C ARG A 142 -46.64 -21.64 15.20
N SER A 143 -45.41 -22.16 15.13
CA SER A 143 -44.63 -22.64 16.30
C SER A 143 -43.42 -21.78 16.65
N GLY A 144 -43.03 -20.84 15.79
CA GLY A 144 -41.81 -20.06 15.97
C GLY A 144 -41.58 -19.08 14.83
N ILE A 145 -40.50 -18.33 14.94
CA ILE A 145 -39.95 -17.52 13.85
C ILE A 145 -38.89 -18.37 13.16
N VAL A 146 -39.10 -18.73 11.90
CA VAL A 146 -38.07 -19.38 11.09
C VAL A 146 -37.22 -18.29 10.46
N ILE A 147 -35.93 -18.25 10.81
CA ILE A 147 -34.98 -17.39 10.12
C ILE A 147 -34.45 -18.12 8.91
N LEU A 148 -34.47 -17.47 7.75
CA LEU A 148 -33.95 -18.03 6.51
C LEU A 148 -32.41 -18.08 6.46
N GLN A 149 -31.74 -17.35 7.37
CA GLN A 149 -30.29 -17.21 7.41
C GLN A 149 -29.74 -17.20 8.84
N HIS A 150 -28.44 -17.48 8.99
CA HIS A 150 -27.77 -17.46 10.28
C HIS A 150 -27.60 -16.00 10.79
N PRO A 151 -27.77 -15.70 12.10
CA PRO A 151 -27.65 -14.34 12.66
C PRO A 151 -26.36 -13.59 12.31
N LYS A 152 -25.23 -14.30 12.18
CA LYS A 152 -23.95 -13.70 11.76
C LYS A 152 -24.01 -13.17 10.31
N THR A 153 -24.62 -13.93 9.40
CA THR A 153 -24.79 -13.55 8.00
C THR A 153 -25.73 -12.35 7.91
N MET A 154 -26.85 -12.39 8.64
CA MET A 154 -27.77 -11.26 8.70
C MET A 154 -27.10 -9.98 9.16
N ARG A 155 -26.28 -10.02 10.20
CA ARG A 155 -25.52 -8.84 10.63
C ARG A 155 -24.58 -8.33 9.52
N SER A 156 -23.91 -9.23 8.81
CA SER A 156 -23.04 -8.87 7.69
C SER A 156 -23.80 -8.19 6.56
N ASP A 157 -24.97 -8.72 6.20
CA ASP A 157 -25.83 -8.18 5.14
C ASP A 157 -26.41 -6.82 5.54
N LEU A 158 -26.88 -6.69 6.78
CA LEU A 158 -27.33 -5.41 7.35
C LEU A 158 -26.19 -4.38 7.29
N ASN A 159 -24.96 -4.75 7.65
CA ASN A 159 -23.79 -3.88 7.52
C ASN A 159 -23.55 -3.47 6.06
N ALA A 160 -23.67 -4.41 5.12
CA ALA A 160 -23.50 -4.14 3.70
C ALA A 160 -24.54 -3.14 3.17
N ILE A 161 -25.81 -3.25 3.58
CA ILE A 161 -26.89 -2.31 3.23
C ILE A 161 -26.54 -0.89 3.66
N VAL A 162 -26.10 -0.71 4.91
CA VAL A 162 -25.71 0.62 5.43
C VAL A 162 -24.50 1.18 4.68
N ASN A 163 -23.45 0.37 4.51
CA ASN A 163 -22.24 0.78 3.80
C ASN A 163 -22.52 1.14 2.33
N GLN A 164 -23.42 0.42 1.66
CA GLN A 164 -23.82 0.72 0.30
C GLN A 164 -24.65 2.01 0.22
N GLY A 165 -25.61 2.20 1.13
CA GLY A 165 -26.41 3.44 1.19
C GLY A 165 -25.58 4.70 1.48
N LEU A 166 -24.48 4.55 2.22
CA LEU A 166 -23.55 5.63 2.56
C LEU A 166 -22.37 5.77 1.59
N SER A 167 -22.26 4.91 0.57
CA SER A 167 -21.08 4.86 -0.32
C SER A 167 -20.75 6.20 -1.00
N LEU A 168 -21.79 6.97 -1.34
CA LEU A 168 -21.70 8.30 -1.97
C LEU A 168 -21.65 9.46 -0.97
N HIS A 169 -21.59 9.16 0.33
CA HIS A 169 -21.63 10.16 1.40
C HIS A 169 -20.33 10.15 2.21
N ARG A 170 -19.93 11.33 2.68
CA ARG A 170 -18.77 11.54 3.56
C ARG A 170 -19.14 12.47 4.71
N ASN A 171 -18.27 12.55 5.71
CA ASN A 171 -18.36 13.52 6.80
C ASN A 171 -16.96 14.03 7.15
N LEU A 172 -16.89 15.21 7.78
CA LEU A 172 -15.63 15.88 8.14
C LEU A 172 -14.87 15.24 9.30
N ILE A 173 -15.54 14.45 10.13
CA ILE A 173 -14.92 13.84 11.32
C ILE A 173 -14.37 12.44 11.05
N ASN A 174 -14.37 12.00 9.78
CA ASN A 174 -13.99 10.65 9.35
C ASN A 174 -14.68 9.54 10.17
N TYR A 175 -15.91 9.81 10.62
CA TYR A 175 -16.71 8.84 11.35
C TYR A 175 -17.31 7.85 10.36
N THR A 176 -16.76 6.65 10.28
CA THR A 176 -17.27 5.57 9.42
C THR A 176 -18.18 4.65 10.22
N PHE A 177 -19.22 4.12 9.58
CA PHE A 177 -20.11 3.14 10.22
C PHE A 177 -19.29 1.89 10.61
N PRO A 178 -19.11 1.58 11.90
CA PRO A 178 -18.27 0.46 12.33
C PRO A 178 -18.95 -0.91 12.12
N GLY A 179 -20.22 -0.91 11.73
CA GLY A 179 -21.09 -2.08 11.75
C GLY A 179 -22.06 -2.04 12.93
N PHE A 180 -23.14 -2.82 12.81
CA PHE A 180 -24.11 -3.01 13.89
C PHE A 180 -23.47 -3.69 15.10
N SER A 181 -23.89 -3.25 16.29
CA SER A 181 -23.34 -3.67 17.56
C SER A 181 -23.59 -5.16 17.87
N ASP A 182 -22.93 -5.64 18.92
CA ASP A 182 -23.21 -6.98 19.45
C ASP A 182 -24.62 -7.07 20.07
N LEU A 183 -25.25 -5.94 20.45
CA LEU A 183 -26.63 -5.94 20.93
C LEU A 183 -27.60 -6.34 19.80
N VAL A 184 -27.39 -5.83 18.58
CA VAL A 184 -28.13 -6.26 17.39
C VAL A 184 -27.88 -7.74 17.11
N PHE A 185 -26.63 -8.19 17.21
CA PHE A 185 -26.30 -9.61 17.07
C PHE A 185 -27.03 -10.51 18.09
N PHE A 186 -27.01 -10.13 19.37
CA PHE A 186 -27.70 -10.88 20.41
C PHE A 186 -29.22 -10.88 20.21
N LYS A 187 -29.79 -9.78 19.72
CA LYS A 187 -31.22 -9.72 19.39
C LYS A 187 -31.60 -10.62 18.22
N LEU A 188 -30.78 -10.62 17.16
CA LEU A 188 -30.91 -11.55 16.03
C LEU A 188 -30.84 -13.02 16.50
N LYS A 189 -29.88 -13.33 17.39
CA LYS A 189 -29.73 -14.67 17.98
C LYS A 189 -30.94 -15.05 18.84
N GLN A 190 -31.42 -14.14 19.70
CA GLN A 190 -32.60 -14.36 20.52
C GLN A 190 -33.83 -14.68 19.66
N LEU A 191 -34.02 -13.95 18.55
CA LEU A 191 -35.09 -14.22 17.60
C LEU A 191 -34.95 -15.60 16.93
N SER A 192 -33.71 -16.05 16.68
CA SER A 192 -33.43 -17.37 16.07
C SER A 192 -33.75 -18.54 17.00
N GLU A 193 -33.59 -18.33 18.30
CA GLU A 193 -33.81 -19.34 19.34
C GLU A 193 -35.23 -19.25 19.94
N LEU A 194 -36.07 -18.34 19.43
CA LEU A 194 -37.36 -18.02 20.00
C LEU A 194 -38.39 -19.13 19.76
N ASN A 195 -38.68 -19.90 20.81
CA ASN A 195 -39.72 -20.93 20.78
C ASN A 195 -41.04 -20.40 21.38
N LEU A 196 -42.04 -20.19 20.52
CA LEU A 196 -43.37 -19.66 20.90
C LEU A 196 -44.24 -20.66 21.68
N GLN A 197 -43.83 -21.93 21.79
CA GLN A 197 -44.55 -22.94 22.58
C GLN A 197 -44.25 -22.85 24.07
N LYS A 198 -43.06 -22.34 24.45
CA LYS A 198 -42.62 -22.24 25.86
C LYS A 198 -42.92 -20.87 26.49
N ALA A 199 -43.33 -19.89 25.71
CA ALA A 199 -43.71 -18.57 26.20
C ALA A 199 -45.02 -18.66 27.01
N ARG A 200 -44.97 -18.31 28.30
CA ARG A 200 -46.15 -18.28 29.19
C ARG A 200 -46.92 -16.97 28.94
N PHE A 201 -47.99 -17.03 28.16
CA PHE A 201 -48.81 -15.86 27.78
C PHE A 201 -49.81 -15.40 28.87
N ASN A 202 -49.61 -15.79 30.14
CA ASN A 202 -50.59 -15.60 31.22
C ASN A 202 -50.80 -14.14 31.69
N VAL A 203 -50.20 -13.13 31.05
CA VAL A 203 -50.20 -11.73 31.53
C VAL A 203 -50.95 -10.76 30.61
N PHE A 204 -51.39 -11.19 29.41
CA PHE A 204 -52.03 -10.29 28.43
C PHE A 204 -53.43 -10.71 27.97
N SER A 205 -54.06 -11.66 28.67
CA SER A 205 -55.40 -12.13 28.32
C SER A 205 -56.45 -11.06 28.59
N LYS A 206 -56.81 -10.27 27.58
CA LYS A 206 -58.17 -9.73 27.48
C LYS A 206 -59.08 -10.90 27.08
N GLU A 207 -60.28 -10.98 27.67
CA GLU A 207 -61.15 -12.16 27.69
C GLU A 207 -61.57 -12.75 26.32
N ASP A 208 -61.18 -12.13 25.19
CA ASP A 208 -61.52 -12.56 23.82
C ASP A 208 -60.31 -12.86 22.89
N ASP A 209 -59.06 -12.78 23.37
CA ASP A 209 -57.89 -12.99 22.50
C ASP A 209 -57.55 -14.49 22.32
N ASN A 210 -57.85 -15.03 21.13
CA ASN A 210 -57.43 -16.37 20.71
C ASN A 210 -55.92 -16.58 20.93
N ALA A 211 -55.50 -17.63 21.65
CA ALA A 211 -54.07 -17.91 21.93
C ALA A 211 -53.14 -17.95 20.69
N LYS A 212 -53.73 -18.10 19.49
CA LYS A 212 -53.07 -18.03 18.18
C LYS A 212 -52.67 -16.60 17.78
N SER A 213 -53.54 -15.60 17.98
CA SER A 213 -53.23 -14.20 17.68
C SER A 213 -52.15 -13.67 18.62
N MET A 214 -52.15 -14.11 19.87
CA MET A 214 -51.17 -13.74 20.90
C MET A 214 -49.73 -14.12 20.56
N LYS A 215 -49.52 -15.33 20.03
CA LYS A 215 -48.18 -15.81 19.62
C LYS A 215 -47.63 -15.05 18.42
N LEU A 216 -48.49 -14.81 17.43
CA LEU A 216 -48.12 -14.03 16.25
C LEU A 216 -47.81 -12.58 16.61
N ARG A 217 -48.62 -11.97 17.50
CA ARG A 217 -48.41 -10.62 18.01
C ARG A 217 -47.08 -10.50 18.74
N TYR A 218 -46.75 -11.44 19.62
CA TYR A 218 -45.47 -11.45 20.33
C TYR A 218 -44.27 -11.58 19.38
N ALA A 219 -44.35 -12.46 18.36
CA ALA A 219 -43.31 -12.57 17.35
C ALA A 219 -43.10 -11.25 16.58
N GLN A 220 -44.21 -10.61 16.17
CA GLN A 220 -44.18 -9.30 15.50
C GLN A 220 -43.59 -8.20 16.40
N GLU A 221 -43.92 -8.19 17.69
CA GLU A 221 -43.35 -7.25 18.67
C GLU A 221 -41.83 -7.41 18.79
N GLN A 222 -41.31 -8.65 18.80
CA GLN A 222 -39.87 -8.89 18.88
C GLN A 222 -39.13 -8.47 17.61
N ILE A 223 -39.73 -8.68 16.43
CA ILE A 223 -39.20 -8.19 15.14
C ILE A 223 -39.25 -6.66 15.10
N ALA A 224 -40.34 -6.04 15.55
CA ALA A 224 -40.47 -4.59 15.63
C ALA A 224 -39.41 -3.99 16.57
N ALA A 225 -39.14 -4.63 17.72
CA ALA A 225 -38.07 -4.21 18.63
C ALA A 225 -36.68 -4.28 17.98
N LEU A 226 -36.39 -5.32 17.18
CA LEU A 226 -35.15 -5.41 16.40
C LEU A 226 -35.05 -4.25 15.39
N LYS A 227 -36.11 -3.96 14.64
CA LYS A 227 -36.12 -2.84 13.69
C LYS A 227 -35.87 -1.50 14.39
N THR A 228 -36.49 -1.27 15.54
CA THR A 228 -36.27 -0.07 16.34
C THR A 228 -34.81 0.05 16.78
N LEU A 229 -34.21 -1.04 17.28
CA LEU A 229 -32.80 -1.05 17.68
C LEU A 229 -31.88 -0.70 16.51
N ILE A 230 -32.10 -1.31 15.35
CA ILE A 230 -31.34 -1.06 14.12
C ILE A 230 -31.49 0.40 13.67
N ASN A 231 -32.72 0.92 13.64
CA ASN A 231 -32.99 2.31 13.26
C ASN A 231 -32.31 3.30 14.21
N GLN A 232 -32.23 2.99 15.51
CA GLN A 232 -31.53 3.82 16.50
C GLN A 232 -30.02 3.86 16.25
N GLU A 233 -29.39 2.71 15.96
CA GLU A 233 -27.96 2.66 15.64
C GLU A 233 -27.64 3.40 14.33
N VAL A 234 -28.51 3.28 13.31
CA VAL A 234 -28.37 4.05 12.06
C VAL A 234 -28.59 5.54 12.30
N ALA A 235 -29.58 5.92 13.12
CA ALA A 235 -29.87 7.32 13.41
C ALA A 235 -28.71 8.02 14.16
N GLN A 236 -28.00 7.29 15.04
CA GLN A 236 -26.79 7.81 15.68
C GLN A 236 -25.72 8.19 14.65
N TYR A 237 -25.56 7.37 13.61
CA TYR A 237 -24.66 7.68 12.50
C TYR A 237 -25.19 8.83 11.63
N GLY A 238 -26.49 8.79 11.31
CA GLY A 238 -27.20 9.83 10.58
C GLY A 238 -27.34 11.16 11.33
N GLY A 239 -26.86 11.28 12.57
CA GLY A 239 -26.79 12.53 13.31
C GLY A 239 -25.54 13.38 12.97
N VAL A 240 -24.56 12.80 12.27
CA VAL A 240 -23.38 13.53 11.79
C VAL A 240 -23.72 14.24 10.49
N GLN A 241 -23.26 15.49 10.31
CA GLN A 241 -23.43 16.21 9.05
C GLN A 241 -22.80 15.43 7.89
N LEU A 242 -23.64 15.03 6.93
CA LEU A 242 -23.21 14.33 5.72
C LEU A 242 -22.94 15.31 4.57
N TYR A 243 -22.08 14.85 3.67
CA TYR A 243 -21.71 15.50 2.42
C TYR A 243 -21.91 14.49 1.30
N ALA A 244 -22.67 14.86 0.27
CA ALA A 244 -22.94 13.97 -0.87
C ALA A 244 -21.98 14.25 -2.01
N LEU A 245 -21.62 13.19 -2.74
CA LEU A 245 -20.85 13.28 -3.96
C LEU A 245 -21.63 14.10 -5.01
N MET A 246 -21.11 15.27 -5.37
CA MET A 246 -21.69 16.13 -6.41
C MET A 246 -21.10 15.84 -7.78
N ASP A 247 -19.78 15.66 -7.84
CA ASP A 247 -19.08 15.44 -9.09
C ASP A 247 -17.86 14.53 -8.88
N SER A 248 -17.46 13.86 -9.95
CA SER A 248 -16.31 12.98 -9.99
C SER A 248 -15.57 13.14 -11.30
N LYS A 249 -14.30 13.51 -11.24
CA LYS A 249 -13.41 13.57 -12.39
C LYS A 249 -12.47 12.38 -12.38
N LYS A 250 -12.48 11.62 -13.48
CA LYS A 250 -11.58 10.49 -13.68
C LYS A 250 -10.52 10.86 -14.71
N VAL A 251 -9.26 10.80 -14.30
CA VAL A 251 -8.09 10.95 -15.18
C VAL A 251 -7.49 9.56 -15.35
N THR A 252 -7.61 8.97 -16.54
CA THR A 252 -7.16 7.61 -16.82
C THR A 252 -5.74 7.57 -17.32
N ASP A 253 -5.01 6.52 -16.89
CA ASP A 253 -3.74 6.09 -17.47
C ASP A 253 -2.73 7.23 -17.66
N TYR A 254 -2.60 8.06 -16.62
CA TYR A 254 -1.73 9.23 -16.63
C TYR A 254 -0.29 8.83 -16.33
N SER A 255 0.63 9.10 -17.25
CA SER A 255 2.01 8.64 -17.16
C SER A 255 2.85 9.39 -16.13
N THR A 256 3.77 8.69 -15.47
CA THR A 256 4.79 9.29 -14.60
C THR A 256 6.09 9.62 -15.34
N GLU A 257 6.90 10.50 -14.75
CA GLU A 257 8.24 10.81 -15.23
C GLU A 257 9.06 9.53 -15.49
N LYS A 258 9.79 9.52 -16.60
CA LYS A 258 10.63 8.37 -16.95
C LYS A 258 11.80 8.26 -15.99
N THR A 259 11.87 7.16 -15.24
CA THR A 259 13.02 6.89 -14.37
C THR A 259 14.04 6.01 -15.09
N LYS A 260 15.32 6.28 -14.86
CA LYS A 260 16.40 5.58 -15.55
C LYS A 260 16.52 4.16 -14.99
N ASN A 261 16.40 3.17 -15.87
CA ASN A 261 16.85 1.81 -15.57
C ASN A 261 18.36 1.77 -15.74
N ALA A 262 19.09 1.68 -14.62
CA ALA A 262 20.54 1.57 -14.63
C ALA A 262 20.96 0.15 -14.25
N LEU A 263 21.92 -0.38 -14.98
CA LEU A 263 22.67 -1.58 -14.58
C LEU A 263 23.90 -1.10 -13.81
N ALA A 264 24.03 -1.56 -12.56
CA ALA A 264 25.17 -1.22 -11.74
C ALA A 264 26.34 -2.13 -12.09
N LEU A 265 27.43 -1.54 -12.58
CA LEU A 265 28.72 -2.22 -12.68
C LEU A 265 29.48 -2.00 -11.37
N ASN A 266 30.10 -3.06 -10.86
CA ASN A 266 30.97 -2.98 -9.71
C ASN A 266 32.39 -3.38 -10.11
N VAL A 267 33.37 -2.62 -9.61
CA VAL A 267 34.79 -2.93 -9.72
C VAL A 267 35.39 -2.75 -8.34
N GLY A 268 36.14 -3.73 -7.89
CA GLY A 268 36.60 -3.78 -6.52
C GLY A 268 37.84 -4.61 -6.31
N TYR A 269 38.22 -4.69 -5.04
CA TYR A 269 39.29 -5.55 -4.56
C TYR A 269 38.74 -6.40 -3.42
N GLY A 270 38.99 -7.70 -3.46
CA GLY A 270 38.44 -8.60 -2.45
C GLY A 270 39.31 -9.81 -2.19
N GLY A 271 39.21 -10.29 -0.97
CA GLY A 271 39.94 -11.44 -0.46
C GLY A 271 39.06 -12.68 -0.45
N VAL A 272 39.66 -13.82 -0.77
CA VAL A 272 39.05 -15.13 -0.64
C VAL A 272 39.79 -15.90 0.43
N TYR A 273 39.05 -16.37 1.42
CA TYR A 273 39.59 -17.20 2.49
C TYR A 273 39.82 -18.62 1.97
N TYR A 274 40.99 -19.19 2.23
CA TYR A 274 41.30 -20.56 1.81
C TYR A 274 41.23 -21.55 2.98
N SER A 275 41.97 -21.29 4.05
CA SER A 275 42.04 -22.12 5.27
C SER A 275 42.74 -21.38 6.40
N GLY A 276 42.66 -21.88 7.64
CA GLY A 276 43.42 -21.36 8.77
C GLY A 276 42.59 -20.75 9.90
N SER A 277 43.23 -20.51 11.03
CA SER A 277 42.67 -19.87 12.23
C SER A 277 43.04 -18.39 12.30
N PHE A 278 42.60 -17.65 13.33
CA PHE A 278 42.91 -16.22 13.46
C PHE A 278 44.42 -15.89 13.46
N ASP A 279 45.27 -16.83 13.87
CA ASP A 279 46.73 -16.65 13.97
C ASP A 279 47.51 -17.12 12.73
N ASP A 280 46.89 -17.92 11.85
CA ASP A 280 47.53 -18.49 10.64
C ASP A 280 46.51 -18.53 9.50
N LEU A 281 46.20 -17.34 8.96
CA LEU A 281 45.15 -17.14 7.96
C LEU A 281 45.72 -17.25 6.53
N ALA A 282 45.36 -18.31 5.81
CA ALA A 282 45.64 -18.42 4.39
C ALA A 282 44.52 -17.76 3.57
N TYR A 283 44.84 -16.65 2.92
CA TYR A 283 43.95 -15.93 2.01
C TYR A 283 44.75 -15.38 0.84
N ASP A 284 44.06 -15.10 -0.26
CA ASP A 284 44.59 -14.28 -1.35
C ASP A 284 43.55 -13.24 -1.75
N ALA A 285 44.01 -12.14 -2.34
CA ALA A 285 43.17 -11.04 -2.71
C ALA A 285 43.51 -10.52 -4.12
N ALA A 286 42.47 -10.28 -4.90
CA ALA A 286 42.62 -9.84 -6.28
C ALA A 286 41.52 -8.83 -6.66
N PRO A 287 41.77 -8.03 -7.71
CA PRO A 287 40.74 -7.16 -8.25
C PRO A 287 39.64 -7.99 -8.92
N TYR A 288 38.39 -7.56 -8.78
CA TYR A 288 37.23 -8.19 -9.39
C TYR A 288 36.33 -7.16 -10.08
N ALA A 289 35.53 -7.63 -11.04
CA ALA A 289 34.53 -6.82 -11.70
C ALA A 289 33.25 -7.64 -11.94
N GLY A 290 32.10 -6.98 -11.89
CA GLY A 290 30.82 -7.63 -12.01
C GLY A 290 29.64 -6.68 -12.12
N ILE A 291 28.45 -7.25 -11.96
CA ILE A 291 27.18 -6.54 -11.97
C ILE A 291 26.53 -6.63 -10.58
N SER A 292 25.79 -5.60 -10.19
CA SER A 292 24.99 -5.57 -8.97
C SER A 292 23.53 -5.28 -9.30
N ILE A 293 22.64 -6.00 -8.64
CA ILE A 293 21.19 -5.80 -8.72
C ILE A 293 20.69 -5.46 -7.32
N PRO A 294 20.21 -4.22 -7.08
CA PRO A 294 19.69 -3.83 -5.77
C PRO A 294 18.39 -4.59 -5.46
N PHE A 295 18.18 -4.92 -4.20
CA PHE A 295 16.95 -5.59 -3.76
C PHE A 295 15.73 -4.68 -3.73
N GLY A 296 15.95 -3.37 -3.69
CA GLY A 296 14.90 -2.38 -3.79
C GLY A 296 15.45 -1.00 -4.14
N LYS A 297 14.54 -0.10 -4.49
CA LYS A 297 14.86 1.32 -4.72
C LYS A 297 14.15 2.15 -3.67
N GLU A 298 14.83 3.15 -3.13
CA GLU A 298 14.14 4.23 -2.41
C GLU A 298 13.24 4.98 -3.41
N PRO A 299 12.01 5.36 -3.03
CA PRO A 299 11.42 5.30 -1.69
C PRO A 299 10.57 4.03 -1.38
N PHE A 300 10.57 3.00 -2.23
CA PHE A 300 9.63 1.87 -2.14
C PHE A 300 10.09 0.70 -1.26
N ALA A 301 11.37 0.64 -0.93
CA ALA A 301 11.95 -0.41 -0.10
C ALA A 301 12.41 0.15 1.25
N SER A 302 12.52 -0.71 2.26
CA SER A 302 13.11 -0.30 3.54
C SER A 302 14.53 0.23 3.34
N PRO A 303 15.01 1.17 4.17
CA PRO A 303 16.35 1.75 4.03
C PRO A 303 17.46 0.70 3.96
N PHE A 304 17.27 -0.42 4.68
CA PHE A 304 18.18 -1.56 4.62
C PHE A 304 18.12 -2.25 3.24
N MET A 305 16.92 -2.62 2.76
CA MET A 305 16.77 -3.32 1.47
C MET A 305 17.18 -2.46 0.27
N ALA A 306 16.97 -1.14 0.33
CA ALA A 306 17.41 -0.23 -0.71
C ALA A 306 18.94 -0.10 -0.81
N ARG A 307 19.67 -0.39 0.28
CA ARG A 307 21.13 -0.39 0.33
C ARG A 307 21.73 -1.76 0.05
N THR A 308 20.93 -2.82 0.10
CA THR A 308 21.37 -4.19 -0.16
C THR A 308 21.21 -4.54 -1.65
N SER A 309 22.16 -5.31 -2.18
CA SER A 309 22.16 -5.83 -3.54
C SER A 309 22.68 -7.26 -3.56
N ILE A 310 22.31 -8.01 -4.59
CA ILE A 310 23.07 -9.19 -5.01
C ILE A 310 24.08 -8.78 -6.07
N SER A 311 25.31 -9.23 -5.94
CA SER A 311 26.39 -8.96 -6.88
C SER A 311 27.02 -10.26 -7.36
N THR A 312 27.35 -10.30 -8.64
CA THR A 312 28.06 -11.44 -9.24
C THR A 312 29.02 -10.94 -10.31
N GLY A 313 30.12 -11.66 -10.48
CA GLY A 313 31.17 -11.26 -11.38
C GLY A 313 32.36 -12.20 -11.34
N VAL A 314 33.48 -11.72 -11.85
CA VAL A 314 34.71 -12.50 -12.00
C VAL A 314 35.90 -11.75 -11.43
N PHE A 315 36.85 -12.49 -10.88
CA PHE A 315 38.15 -11.94 -10.54
C PHE A 315 38.97 -11.71 -11.81
N LEU A 316 39.69 -10.59 -11.88
CA LEU A 316 40.51 -10.24 -13.04
C LEU A 316 41.85 -11.01 -13.05
N LYS A 317 42.23 -11.58 -11.90
CA LYS A 317 43.42 -12.41 -11.71
C LYS A 317 43.04 -13.75 -11.09
N ASN A 318 43.87 -14.75 -11.31
CA ASN A 318 43.81 -16.00 -10.55
C ASN A 318 44.30 -15.76 -9.13
N LEU A 319 43.86 -16.61 -8.21
CA LEU A 319 44.23 -16.52 -6.80
C LEU A 319 45.33 -17.53 -6.49
N ASP A 320 46.36 -17.13 -5.77
CA ASP A 320 47.47 -17.98 -5.36
C ASP A 320 47.48 -18.12 -3.84
N PHE A 321 47.20 -19.34 -3.36
CA PHE A 321 47.12 -19.65 -1.93
C PHE A 321 48.40 -20.32 -1.40
N GLY A 322 49.53 -20.18 -2.10
CA GLY A 322 50.83 -20.71 -1.69
C GLY A 322 51.49 -21.62 -2.74
N PRO A 323 52.67 -22.19 -2.45
CA PRO A 323 53.46 -22.90 -3.45
C PRO A 323 52.68 -24.04 -4.11
N ASN A 324 52.51 -23.96 -5.43
CA ASN A 324 51.74 -24.87 -6.29
C ASN A 324 50.22 -24.91 -6.04
N ASN A 325 49.63 -23.87 -5.45
CA ASN A 325 48.19 -23.81 -5.15
C ASN A 325 47.49 -22.61 -5.81
N GLU A 326 47.62 -22.51 -7.14
CA GLU A 326 46.91 -21.51 -7.95
C GLU A 326 45.48 -21.98 -8.24
N ALA A 327 44.51 -21.15 -7.84
CA ALA A 327 43.10 -21.32 -8.07
C ALA A 327 42.62 -20.42 -9.23
N THR A 328 42.00 -21.07 -10.21
CA THR A 328 41.28 -20.50 -11.34
C THR A 328 39.77 -20.64 -11.09
N GLY A 329 38.91 -20.30 -12.05
CA GLY A 329 37.49 -20.66 -12.00
C GLY A 329 37.03 -21.46 -13.22
N PRO A 330 35.84 -22.07 -13.12
CA PRO A 330 35.41 -23.13 -14.04
C PRO A 330 34.96 -22.63 -15.41
N ILE A 331 34.37 -21.43 -15.51
CA ILE A 331 33.67 -20.99 -16.72
C ILE A 331 34.60 -20.18 -17.64
N VAL A 332 35.25 -19.14 -17.09
CA VAL A 332 36.08 -18.18 -17.87
C VAL A 332 37.57 -18.29 -17.53
N ARG A 333 38.01 -19.42 -16.94
CA ARG A 333 39.37 -19.58 -16.37
C ARG A 333 39.75 -18.48 -15.38
N ARG A 334 38.73 -17.93 -14.71
CA ARG A 334 38.83 -16.92 -13.66
C ARG A 334 37.83 -17.25 -12.56
N PRO A 335 38.20 -17.07 -11.28
CA PRO A 335 37.29 -17.22 -10.16
C PRO A 335 36.00 -16.42 -10.35
N VAL A 336 34.85 -17.04 -10.10
CA VAL A 336 33.52 -16.40 -10.22
C VAL A 336 32.95 -16.23 -8.81
N TYR A 337 32.42 -15.06 -8.49
CA TYR A 337 31.81 -14.80 -7.17
C TYR A 337 30.31 -14.53 -7.25
N LEU A 338 29.65 -14.83 -6.13
CA LEU A 338 28.29 -14.42 -5.82
C LEU A 338 28.29 -13.85 -4.40
N ALA A 339 27.83 -12.62 -4.26
CA ALA A 339 27.89 -11.92 -2.99
C ALA A 339 26.64 -11.08 -2.71
N LEU A 340 26.41 -10.86 -1.42
CA LEU A 340 25.49 -9.85 -0.92
C LEU A 340 26.30 -8.58 -0.66
N GLY A 341 25.91 -7.51 -1.33
CA GLY A 341 26.54 -6.19 -1.22
C GLY A 341 25.69 -5.24 -0.38
N TYR A 342 26.31 -4.53 0.56
CA TYR A 342 25.68 -3.44 1.31
C TYR A 342 26.36 -2.10 1.01
N ARG A 343 25.57 -1.09 0.65
CA ARG A 343 26.05 0.26 0.33
C ARG A 343 26.37 1.03 1.62
N ILE A 344 27.66 1.24 1.88
CA ILE A 344 28.16 1.99 3.04
C ILE A 344 28.35 3.49 2.74
N LEU A 345 28.67 3.83 1.49
CA LEU A 345 28.76 5.21 0.98
C LEU A 345 28.12 5.26 -0.41
N PRO A 346 27.74 6.43 -0.96
CA PRO A 346 26.97 6.53 -2.22
C PRO A 346 27.54 5.70 -3.38
N PHE A 347 28.87 5.56 -3.46
CA PHE A 347 29.56 4.79 -4.50
C PHE A 347 30.36 3.59 -3.97
N ILE A 348 30.39 3.32 -2.65
CA ILE A 348 31.18 2.21 -2.06
C ILE A 348 30.25 1.16 -1.46
N ARG A 349 30.50 -0.11 -1.80
CA ARG A 349 29.82 -1.28 -1.23
C ARG A 349 30.81 -2.21 -0.56
N LEU A 350 30.33 -2.82 0.52
CA LEU A 350 30.93 -3.99 1.14
C LEU A 350 30.20 -5.22 0.60
N ASN A 351 30.93 -6.13 -0.04
CA ASN A 351 30.41 -7.39 -0.56
C ASN A 351 30.90 -8.54 0.31
N ALA A 352 29.99 -9.43 0.71
CA ALA A 352 30.31 -10.67 1.40
C ALA A 352 29.53 -11.82 0.76
N GLY A 353 30.21 -12.94 0.51
CA GLY A 353 29.59 -14.07 -0.17
C GLY A 353 30.56 -15.22 -0.37
N ALA A 354 30.46 -15.83 -1.54
CA ALA A 354 31.27 -16.99 -1.89
C ALA A 354 31.83 -16.90 -3.30
N THR A 355 33.02 -17.46 -3.47
CA THR A 355 33.73 -17.59 -4.74
C THR A 355 33.84 -19.06 -5.10
N VAL A 356 33.53 -19.37 -6.36
CA VAL A 356 33.70 -20.69 -6.96
C VAL A 356 35.10 -20.75 -7.58
N LEU A 357 35.88 -21.72 -7.11
CA LEU A 357 37.28 -21.92 -7.46
C LEU A 357 37.50 -23.31 -8.05
N GLN A 358 38.54 -23.44 -8.85
CA GLN A 358 39.03 -24.68 -9.43
C GLN A 358 40.55 -24.69 -9.37
N LYS A 359 41.17 -25.80 -8.95
CA LYS A 359 42.64 -25.91 -8.94
C LYS A 359 43.21 -25.96 -10.36
N LYS A 360 44.25 -25.17 -10.64
CA LYS A 360 44.95 -25.18 -11.93
C LYS A 360 45.72 -26.49 -12.11
N LEU A 361 45.55 -27.14 -13.27
CA LEU A 361 46.31 -28.33 -13.66
C LEU A 361 47.52 -27.92 -14.51
N ASN A 362 48.70 -28.48 -14.20
CA ASN A 362 49.92 -28.33 -14.99
C ASN A 362 50.00 -29.33 -16.17
N SER A 363 48.87 -29.88 -16.63
CA SER A 363 48.86 -30.95 -17.64
C SER A 363 48.18 -30.49 -18.91
N SER A 364 48.96 -30.50 -19.99
CA SER A 364 48.64 -30.10 -21.36
C SER A 364 47.63 -31.04 -22.04
N THR A 365 46.41 -31.11 -21.53
CA THR A 365 45.33 -31.90 -22.14
C THR A 365 44.03 -31.12 -22.11
N ASN A 366 43.42 -31.05 -23.29
CA ASN A 366 42.30 -30.21 -23.68
C ASN A 366 41.09 -30.30 -22.74
N ASN A 367 40.59 -29.12 -22.36
CA ASN A 367 39.17 -28.75 -22.31
C ASN A 367 38.13 -29.67 -21.62
N ASP A 368 38.51 -30.40 -20.57
CA ASP A 368 37.53 -31.13 -19.76
C ASP A 368 37.20 -30.36 -18.48
N LEU A 369 35.93 -29.96 -18.34
CA LEU A 369 35.34 -29.39 -17.13
C LEU A 369 35.29 -30.47 -16.04
N ASN A 370 36.42 -30.73 -15.39
CA ASN A 370 36.50 -31.71 -14.32
C ASN A 370 35.85 -31.12 -13.04
N LEU A 371 34.57 -31.45 -12.84
CA LEU A 371 33.71 -30.98 -11.74
C LEU A 371 34.20 -31.43 -10.36
N ASP A 372 34.99 -32.50 -10.28
CA ASP A 372 35.51 -33.06 -9.01
C ASP A 372 36.56 -32.16 -8.32
N LYS A 373 37.00 -31.09 -8.98
CA LYS A 373 37.99 -30.13 -8.45
C LYS A 373 37.45 -28.72 -8.24
N VAL A 374 36.13 -28.56 -8.32
CA VAL A 374 35.44 -27.30 -8.04
C VAL A 374 35.13 -27.22 -6.54
N TYR A 375 35.50 -26.11 -5.90
CA TYR A 375 35.22 -25.88 -4.50
C TYR A 375 34.79 -24.43 -4.26
N ILE A 376 34.04 -24.23 -3.19
CA ILE A 376 33.48 -22.92 -2.82
C ILE A 376 34.24 -22.40 -1.60
N ARG A 377 34.56 -21.10 -1.62
CA ARG A 377 35.23 -20.42 -0.51
C ARG A 377 34.56 -19.10 -0.15
N PRO A 378 34.54 -18.72 1.14
CA PRO A 378 34.07 -17.41 1.58
C PRO A 378 34.86 -16.27 0.93
N PHE A 379 34.15 -15.20 0.59
CA PHE A 379 34.67 -14.01 -0.06
C PHE A 379 34.19 -12.76 0.67
N VAL A 380 35.10 -11.80 0.85
CA VAL A 380 34.78 -10.45 1.31
C VAL A 380 35.54 -9.44 0.45
N GLY A 381 34.88 -8.37 0.02
CA GLY A 381 35.50 -7.35 -0.80
C GLY A 381 34.85 -5.99 -0.69
N LEU A 382 35.59 -4.96 -1.10
CA LEU A 382 35.09 -3.60 -1.27
C LEU A 382 35.03 -3.29 -2.77
N SER A 383 33.92 -2.72 -3.21
CA SER A 383 33.75 -2.30 -4.61
C SER A 383 33.26 -0.88 -4.73
N MET A 384 33.68 -0.21 -5.79
CA MET A 384 33.03 0.98 -6.32
C MET A 384 31.92 0.57 -7.29
N GLU A 385 30.75 1.21 -7.17
CA GLU A 385 29.61 1.01 -8.05
C GLU A 385 29.45 2.19 -9.01
N VAL A 386 29.36 1.88 -10.31
CA VAL A 386 29.04 2.84 -11.37
C VAL A 386 27.75 2.41 -12.04
N ASN A 387 26.75 3.28 -12.00
CA ASN A 387 25.45 3.03 -12.64
C ASN A 387 25.53 3.39 -14.13
N LEU A 388 25.53 2.37 -14.98
CA LEU A 388 25.39 2.57 -16.42
C LEU A 388 23.92 2.62 -16.79
N TRP A 389 23.51 3.76 -17.36
CA TRP A 389 22.19 3.86 -17.97
C TRP A 389 22.20 3.14 -19.32
N LEU A 390 21.39 2.10 -19.42
CA LEU A 390 21.13 1.41 -20.67
C LEU A 390 19.70 1.75 -21.07
N ASN A 391 19.54 2.52 -22.15
CA ASN A 391 18.23 2.70 -22.78
C ASN A 391 17.90 1.42 -23.56
N LEU A 392 17.60 0.35 -22.83
CA LEU A 392 17.01 -0.84 -23.41
C LEU A 392 15.59 -0.45 -23.84
N ASN A 393 15.38 -0.28 -25.15
CA ASN A 393 14.03 -0.13 -25.70
C ASN A 393 13.16 -1.23 -25.09
N ARG A 394 12.11 -0.82 -24.39
CA ARG A 394 11.15 -1.73 -23.78
C ARG A 394 9.92 -1.80 -24.65
#